data_AF-A0A5N5QFA3-F1
#
_entry.id   AF-A0A5N5QFA3-F1
#
_cell.length_a   1.000
_cell.length_b   1.000
_cell.length_c   1.000
_cell.angle_alpha   90.00
_cell.angle_beta   90.00
_cell.angle_gamma   90.00
#
_symmetry.space_group_name_H-M   'P 1'
#
loop_
_entity.id
_entity.type
_entity.pdbx_description
1 polymer ?
#
loop_
_entity_poly.entity_id
_entity_poly.type
_entity_poly.pdbx_seq_one_letter_code
_entity_poly.pdbx_strand_id
1 'polypeptide(L)' 'MQLTTLVIFIGISFYGVGGAYADGNFGASCKWMKLEGTKLTADCESMTEDGSPIRTTSLELNNCVANINGKLQCKSK' A
#
# COMPACT_ATOMS: atom_id res chain seq x y z
N MET A 1 -20.92 52.92 12.50
CA MET A 1 -20.93 52.40 11.12
C MET A 1 -19.47 52.23 10.72
N GLN A 2 -18.92 51.12 10.19
CA GLN A 2 -19.43 49.84 9.66
C GLN A 2 -18.16 48.98 9.38
N LEU A 3 -18.02 47.65 9.59
CA LEU A 3 -18.88 46.55 10.08
C LEU A 3 -18.00 45.52 10.85
N THR A 4 -18.56 44.61 11.65
CA THR A 4 -17.81 43.48 12.26
C THR A 4 -17.73 42.26 11.33
N THR A 5 -16.56 41.97 10.76
CA THR A 5 -16.32 40.74 9.99
C THR A 5 -15.95 39.60 10.92
N LEU A 6 -16.90 38.69 11.20
CA LEU A 6 -16.59 37.42 11.88
C LEU A 6 -15.73 36.53 10.97
N VAL A 7 -14.57 36.11 11.46
CA VAL A 7 -13.81 34.99 10.88
C VAL A 7 -14.08 33.75 11.70
N ILE A 8 -15.06 32.94 11.26
CA ILE A 8 -15.32 31.60 11.80
C ILE A 8 -14.76 30.59 10.80
N PHE A 9 -13.57 30.04 11.05
CA PHE A 9 -13.11 28.85 10.33
C PHE A 9 -12.46 27.82 11.27
N ILE A 10 -13.35 27.02 11.85
CA ILE A 10 -13.30 25.55 11.99
C ILE A 10 -11.91 24.97 12.36
N GLY A 11 -11.81 24.41 13.57
CA GLY A 11 -10.66 23.62 14.00
C GLY A 11 -10.42 22.44 13.06
N ILE A 12 -9.22 22.35 12.51
CA ILE A 12 -8.83 21.30 11.58
C ILE A 12 -8.52 20.04 12.39
N SER A 13 -9.52 19.15 12.51
CA SER A 13 -9.32 17.80 13.02
C SER A 13 -8.31 17.08 12.13
N PHE A 14 -7.08 16.91 12.63
CA PHE A 14 -6.07 16.05 12.00
C PHE A 14 -6.51 14.59 12.14
N TYR A 15 -7.42 14.17 11.27
CA TYR A 15 -7.55 12.76 10.93
C TYR A 15 -6.29 12.37 10.19
N GLY A 16 -5.30 11.89 10.94
CA GLY A 16 -4.21 11.09 10.41
C GLY A 16 -4.81 9.83 9.80
N VAL A 17 -5.28 9.92 8.56
CA VAL A 17 -5.64 8.77 7.75
C VAL A 17 -4.34 8.08 7.41
N GLY A 18 -3.87 7.27 8.36
CA GLY A 18 -2.90 6.22 8.12
C GLY A 18 -3.55 5.22 7.18
N GLY A 19 -3.53 5.56 5.89
CA GLY A 19 -4.01 4.70 4.84
C GLY A 19 -3.21 3.41 4.91
N ALA A 20 -3.86 2.35 5.38
CA ALA A 20 -3.40 1.02 5.04
C ALA A 20 -3.48 0.96 3.52
N TYR A 21 -2.31 1.02 2.85
CA TYR A 21 -2.20 0.80 1.41
C TYR A 21 -2.48 -0.68 1.12
N ALA A 22 -3.76 -1.04 1.26
CA ALA A 22 -4.38 -2.23 0.70
C ALA A 22 -4.96 -1.90 -0.68
N ASP A 23 -4.25 -1.05 -1.44
CA ASP A 23 -4.47 -1.05 -2.88
C ASP A 23 -3.85 -2.36 -3.39
N GLY A 24 -4.67 -3.14 -4.08
CA GLY A 24 -4.26 -4.39 -4.68
C GLY A 24 -3.45 -4.11 -5.94
N ASN A 25 -3.64 -4.92 -6.98
CA ASN A 25 -3.18 -4.58 -8.33
C ASN A 25 -1.67 -4.22 -8.43
N PHE A 26 -0.82 -4.74 -7.55
CA PHE A 26 0.63 -4.46 -7.55
C PHE A 26 1.30 -4.77 -8.91
N GLY A 27 0.71 -5.68 -9.71
CA GLY A 27 1.16 -5.95 -11.08
C GLY A 27 1.02 -4.78 -12.06
N ALA A 28 0.34 -3.68 -11.70
CA ALA A 28 0.33 -2.45 -12.48
C ALA A 28 1.61 -1.61 -12.30
N SER A 29 2.25 -1.68 -11.12
CA SER A 29 3.47 -0.93 -10.76
C SER A 29 4.71 -1.82 -10.61
N CYS A 30 4.57 -3.15 -10.60
CA CYS A 30 5.66 -4.11 -10.48
C CYS A 30 5.90 -4.90 -11.77
N LYS A 31 7.18 -5.12 -12.09
CA LYS A 31 7.68 -5.75 -13.32
C LYS A 31 8.63 -6.90 -12.99
N TRP A 32 8.91 -7.72 -14.01
CA TRP A 32 9.80 -8.91 -13.94
C TRP A 32 9.51 -9.87 -12.78
N MET A 33 8.22 -10.04 -12.46
CA MET A 33 7.73 -10.91 -11.39
C MET A 33 8.19 -12.37 -11.57
N LYS A 34 8.78 -12.94 -10.53
CA LYS A 34 9.25 -14.33 -10.47
C LYS A 34 8.76 -15.00 -9.19
N LEU A 35 8.21 -16.20 -9.31
CA LEU A 35 7.84 -17.05 -8.17
C LEU A 35 8.77 -18.26 -8.10
N GLU A 36 9.47 -18.42 -6.98
CA GLU A 36 10.31 -19.57 -6.67
C GLU A 36 9.80 -20.24 -5.39
N GLY A 37 9.20 -21.42 -5.51
CA GLY A 37 8.51 -22.08 -4.39
C GLY A 37 7.38 -21.19 -3.85
N THR A 38 7.60 -20.59 -2.68
CA THR A 38 6.66 -19.66 -2.04
C THR A 38 7.13 -18.21 -2.03
N LYS A 39 8.31 -17.91 -2.59
CA LYS A 39 8.87 -16.55 -2.61
C LYS A 39 8.55 -15.86 -3.92
N LEU A 40 7.70 -14.84 -3.86
CA LEU A 40 7.46 -13.92 -4.97
C LEU A 40 8.50 -12.81 -4.93
N THR A 41 9.23 -12.58 -6.03
CA THR A 41 10.19 -11.47 -6.18
C THR A 41 9.77 -10.62 -7.37
N ALA A 42 9.86 -9.29 -7.24
CA ALA A 42 9.47 -8.34 -8.30
C ALA A 42 10.21 -7.02 -8.14
N ASP A 43 10.34 -6.28 -9.25
CA ASP A 43 10.85 -4.91 -9.25
C ASP A 43 9.67 -3.94 -9.33
N CYS A 44 9.41 -3.21 -8.25
CA CYS A 44 8.25 -2.34 -8.11
C CYS A 44 8.64 -0.87 -8.23
N GLU A 45 7.78 -0.07 -8.85
CA GLU A 45 7.90 1.39 -8.86
C GLU A 45 7.84 1.92 -7.42
N SER A 46 8.84 2.73 -7.05
CA SER A 46 8.97 3.30 -5.70
C SER A 46 8.60 4.78 -5.71
N MET A 47 7.72 5.18 -4.80
CA MET A 47 7.39 6.58 -4.52
C MET A 47 8.21 7.14 -3.33
N THR A 48 9.34 6.51 -3.01
CA THR A 48 10.20 6.90 -1.89
C THR A 48 11.08 8.11 -2.24
N GLU A 49 11.36 8.95 -1.24
CA GLU A 49 12.13 10.19 -1.38
C GLU A 49 13.63 9.95 -1.67
N ASP A 50 14.09 8.69 -1.64
CA ASP A 50 15.46 8.26 -1.95
C ASP A 50 15.79 8.29 -3.46
N GLY A 51 14.86 8.75 -4.30
CA GLY A 51 15.08 9.03 -5.73
C GLY A 51 15.28 7.79 -6.60
N SER A 52 15.07 6.60 -6.05
CA SER A 52 15.17 5.32 -6.78
C SER A 52 13.79 4.95 -7.35
N PRO A 53 13.53 5.12 -8.66
CA PRO A 53 12.18 4.95 -9.21
C PRO A 53 11.72 3.49 -9.23
N ILE A 54 12.64 2.53 -9.09
CA ILE A 54 12.38 1.09 -9.12
C ILE A 54 13.12 0.45 -7.94
N ARG A 55 12.46 -0.51 -7.27
CA ARG A 55 13.02 -1.25 -6.14
C ARG A 55 12.68 -2.74 -6.22
N THR A 56 13.71 -3.58 -6.26
CA THR A 56 13.56 -5.03 -6.10
C THR A 56 13.06 -5.35 -4.69
N THR A 57 12.00 -6.13 -4.60
CA THR A 57 11.39 -6.58 -3.35
C THR A 57 10.98 -8.05 -3.44
N SER A 58 10.78 -8.68 -2.29
CA SER A 58 10.27 -10.05 -2.23
C SER A 58 9.30 -10.28 -1.09
N LEU A 59 8.27 -11.10 -1.35
CA LEU A 59 7.22 -11.47 -0.43
C LEU A 59 7.17 -12.99 -0.27
N GLU A 60 7.27 -13.48 0.97
CA GLU A 60 7.02 -14.88 1.29
C GLU A 60 5.51 -15.13 1.33
N LEU A 61 4.97 -15.75 0.27
CA LEU A 61 3.54 -16.00 0.12
C LEU A 61 2.98 -16.91 1.22
N ASN A 62 3.81 -17.76 1.85
CA ASN A 62 3.42 -18.54 3.03
C ASN A 62 2.96 -17.66 4.21
N ASN A 63 3.33 -16.38 4.27
CA ASN A 63 2.88 -15.45 5.30
C ASN A 63 1.55 -14.77 4.94
N CYS A 64 1.13 -14.81 3.68
CA CYS A 64 -0.02 -14.05 3.17
C CYS A 64 -1.11 -14.92 2.53
N VAL A 65 -0.80 -16.14 2.11
CA VAL A 65 -1.70 -17.06 1.40
C VAL A 65 -1.73 -18.40 2.14
N ALA A 66 -2.90 -19.02 2.19
CA ALA A 66 -3.12 -20.35 2.73
C ALA A 66 -3.94 -21.20 1.75
N ASN A 67 -3.70 -22.51 1.74
CA ASN A 67 -4.59 -23.48 1.12
C ASN A 67 -5.61 -23.96 2.15
N ILE A 68 -6.88 -23.59 1.98
CA ILE A 68 -7.99 -24.00 2.83
C ILE A 68 -8.92 -24.87 1.98
N ASN A 69 -8.89 -26.18 2.22
CA ASN A 69 -9.71 -27.18 1.52
C ASN A 69 -9.61 -27.11 -0.01
N GLY A 70 -8.38 -27.00 -0.54
CA GLY A 70 -8.11 -26.92 -1.98
C GLY A 70 -8.29 -25.53 -2.60
N LYS A 71 -8.59 -24.51 -1.79
CA LYS A 71 -8.78 -23.12 -2.25
C LYS A 71 -7.69 -22.23 -1.66
N LEU A 72 -6.98 -21.51 -2.53
CA LEU A 72 -6.07 -20.45 -2.09
C LEU A 72 -6.89 -19.28 -1.54
N GLN A 73 -6.55 -18.83 -0.34
CA GLN A 73 -7.18 -17.71 0.35
C GLN A 73 -6.10 -16.83 0.98
N CYS A 74 -6.37 -15.54 1.14
CA CYS A 74 -5.52 -14.68 1.94
C CYS A 74 -5.58 -15.11 3.41
N LYS A 75 -4.43 -15.12 4.09
CA LYS A 75 -4.40 -15.18 5.55
C LYS A 75 -4.94 -13.87 6.11
N SER A 76 -5.78 -13.93 7.15
CA SER A 76 -6.02 -12.75 7.96
C SER A 76 -4.70 -12.32 8.61
N LYS A 77 -4.47 -11.01 8.67
CA LYS A 77 -3.55 -10.45 9.67
C LYS A 77 -4.14 -10.62 11.07
#